data_AF-A0A1G7Y3U8-F1
#
_entry.id   AF-A0A1G7Y3U8-F1
#
_cell.length_a   1.000
_cell.length_b   1.000
_cell.length_c   1.000
_cell.angle_alpha   90.00
_cell.angle_beta   90.00
_cell.angle_gamma   90.00
#
_symmetry.space_group_name_H-M   'P 1'
#
loop_
_entity.id
_entity.type
_entity.pdbx_description
1 polymer ?
#
loop_
_entity_poly.entity_id
_entity_poly.type
_entity_poly.pdbx_seq_one_letter_code
_entity_poly.pdbx_strand_id
1 'polypeptide(L)'
;MARPNVTSKGTLIDSAKRCIVEHGIEQLTLKAVAEKANVTQGTVYYHFRTKEQLIFEVVRDVCYTSWANLKTDPKPAIEKIKEGLISAQSRTKEDSCYHQLFLTLIVFGFQNEMIKNQLSQLLDDENAFLTDQLSNIWSCSPIEGVSLKTWGILLNALVDGLALQSLISSNFSSEEVYKELEVILLKLTEKTQKH
;
A
#
# COMPACT_ATOMS: atom_id res chain seq x y z
N MET A 1 34.37 -23.82 -10.03
CA MET A 1 33.16 -23.40 -10.78
C MET A 1 32.33 -22.49 -9.87
N ALA A 2 32.12 -21.23 -10.26
CA ALA A 2 31.26 -20.33 -9.49
C ALA A 2 29.81 -20.84 -9.56
N ARG A 3 29.14 -20.97 -8.41
CA ARG A 3 27.70 -21.27 -8.37
C ARG A 3 26.98 -20.14 -9.12
N PRO A 4 26.00 -20.41 -10.00
CA PRO A 4 25.21 -19.35 -10.58
C PRO A 4 24.57 -18.60 -9.41
N ASN A 5 24.90 -17.31 -9.27
CA ASN A 5 24.30 -16.45 -8.26
C ASN A 5 22.84 -16.21 -8.72
N VAL A 6 21.96 -17.18 -8.45
CA VAL A 6 20.53 -17.05 -8.75
C VAL A 6 19.97 -16.06 -7.75
N THR A 7 20.01 -14.78 -8.11
CA THR A 7 19.45 -13.70 -7.31
C THR A 7 17.94 -13.87 -7.23
N SER A 8 17.40 -13.87 -6.02
CA SER A 8 15.96 -14.07 -5.82
C SER A 8 15.15 -12.87 -6.32
N LYS A 9 13.88 -13.11 -6.65
CA LYS A 9 12.92 -12.04 -6.95
C LYS A 9 12.83 -11.01 -5.82
N GLY A 10 12.84 -11.47 -4.56
CA GLY A 10 12.81 -10.59 -3.38
C GLY A 10 14.02 -9.66 -3.33
N THR A 11 15.23 -10.18 -3.58
CA THR A 11 16.46 -9.36 -3.62
C THR A 11 16.39 -8.26 -4.68
N LEU A 12 15.77 -8.53 -5.83
CA LEU A 12 15.57 -7.52 -6.88
C LEU A 12 14.52 -6.48 -6.49
N ILE A 13 13.44 -6.89 -5.81
CA ILE A 13 12.43 -5.97 -5.25
C ILE A 13 13.05 -5.05 -4.21
N ASP A 14 13.87 -5.58 -3.30
CA ASP A 14 14.58 -4.78 -2.30
C ASP A 14 15.57 -3.79 -2.93
N SER A 15 16.26 -4.23 -3.98
CA SER A 15 17.14 -3.35 -4.76
C SER A 15 16.36 -2.24 -5.46
N ALA A 16 15.19 -2.55 -6.01
CA ALA A 16 14.29 -1.57 -6.62
C ALA A 16 13.79 -0.54 -5.60
N LYS A 17 13.33 -0.98 -4.41
CA LYS A 17 12.95 -0.08 -3.31
C LYS A 17 14.06 0.88 -2.95
N ARG A 18 15.30 0.39 -2.83
CA ARG A 18 16.47 1.24 -2.56
C ARG A 18 16.74 2.25 -3.67
N CYS A 19 16.64 1.84 -4.94
CA CYS A 19 16.75 2.78 -6.06
C CYS A 19 15.71 3.90 -5.98
N ILE A 20 14.45 3.56 -5.64
CA ILE A 20 13.36 4.54 -5.53
C ILE A 20 13.64 5.52 -4.39
N VAL A 21 14.05 5.04 -3.22
CA VAL A 21 14.37 5.88 -2.07
C VAL A 21 15.56 6.80 -2.35
N GLU A 22 16.59 6.33 -3.04
CA GLU A 22 17.83 7.10 -3.27
C GLU A 22 17.75 8.05 -4.47
N HIS A 23 16.95 7.72 -5.50
CA HIS A 23 16.99 8.42 -6.79
C HIS A 23 15.60 8.78 -7.35
N GLY A 24 14.52 8.43 -6.64
CA GLY A 24 13.15 8.64 -7.09
C GLY A 24 12.66 7.60 -8.11
N ILE A 25 11.35 7.58 -8.34
CA ILE A 25 10.67 6.66 -9.26
C ILE A 25 11.09 6.85 -10.73
N GLU A 26 11.46 8.08 -11.10
CA GLU A 26 11.86 8.42 -12.48
C GLU A 26 13.11 7.64 -12.91
N GLN A 27 14.08 7.51 -12.00
CA GLN A 27 15.35 6.81 -12.25
C GLN A 27 15.25 5.29 -12.12
N LEU A 28 14.10 4.76 -11.70
CA LEU A 28 13.89 3.32 -11.62
C LEU A 28 13.87 2.71 -13.03
N THR A 29 14.84 1.85 -13.33
CA THR A 29 14.89 1.04 -14.56
C THR A 29 15.36 -0.37 -14.25
N LEU A 30 15.04 -1.34 -15.11
CA LEU A 30 15.54 -2.72 -14.95
C LEU A 30 17.08 -2.77 -14.94
N LYS A 31 17.74 -1.87 -15.68
CA LYS A 31 19.20 -1.71 -15.69
C LYS A 31 19.72 -1.16 -14.35
N ALA A 32 19.14 -0.08 -13.85
CA ALA A 32 19.53 0.49 -12.56
C ALA A 32 19.37 -0.52 -11.42
N VAL A 33 18.32 -1.34 -11.44
CA VAL A 33 18.12 -2.41 -10.47
C VAL A 33 19.15 -3.53 -10.63
N ALA A 34 19.53 -3.88 -11.85
CA ALA A 34 20.59 -4.87 -12.09
C ALA A 34 21.93 -4.38 -11.51
N GLU A 35 22.28 -3.13 -11.76
CA GLU A 35 23.48 -2.48 -11.22
C GLU A 35 23.43 -2.44 -9.68
N LYS A 36 22.29 -2.04 -9.10
CA LYS A 36 22.08 -1.98 -7.66
C LYS A 36 22.18 -3.35 -6.97
N ALA A 37 21.68 -4.39 -7.62
CA ALA A 37 21.71 -5.76 -7.15
C ALA A 37 23.03 -6.50 -7.48
N ASN A 38 23.95 -5.85 -8.20
CA ASN A 38 25.19 -6.44 -8.71
C ASN A 38 24.96 -7.73 -9.53
N VAL A 39 23.99 -7.67 -10.46
CA VAL A 39 23.64 -8.76 -11.38
C VAL A 39 23.61 -8.27 -12.83
N THR A 40 23.52 -9.20 -13.77
CA THR A 40 23.30 -8.85 -15.18
C THR A 40 21.87 -8.35 -15.39
N GLN A 41 21.67 -7.48 -16.38
CA GLN A 41 20.32 -7.05 -16.77
C GLN A 41 19.45 -8.25 -17.22
N GLY A 42 20.06 -9.29 -17.81
CA GLY A 42 19.38 -10.54 -18.16
C GLY A 42 18.76 -11.26 -16.97
N THR A 43 19.42 -11.21 -15.80
CA THR A 43 18.90 -11.75 -14.53
C THR A 43 17.63 -11.02 -14.10
N VAL A 44 17.58 -9.69 -14.27
CA VAL A 44 16.38 -8.91 -13.95
C VAL A 44 15.25 -9.20 -14.94
N TYR A 45 15.57 -9.28 -16.24
CA TYR A 45 14.59 -9.62 -17.30
C TYR A 45 13.96 -11.00 -17.14
N TYR A 46 14.65 -11.94 -16.49
CA TYR A 46 14.09 -13.25 -16.15
C TYR A 46 12.91 -13.12 -15.17
N HIS A 47 12.97 -12.18 -14.24
CA HIS A 47 11.93 -11.97 -13.23
C HIS A 47 10.88 -10.93 -13.64
N PHE A 48 11.29 -9.86 -14.34
CA PHE A 48 10.42 -8.75 -14.71
C PHE A 48 10.62 -8.40 -16.18
N ARG A 49 9.54 -8.52 -16.97
CA ARG A 49 9.57 -8.20 -18.40
C ARG A 49 9.53 -6.70 -18.66
N THR A 50 8.90 -5.93 -17.78
CA THR A 50 8.75 -4.48 -17.91
C THR A 50 9.04 -3.76 -16.59
N LYS A 51 9.26 -2.44 -16.66
CA LYS A 51 9.40 -1.58 -15.47
C LYS A 51 8.12 -1.60 -14.63
N GLU A 52 6.97 -1.63 -15.27
CA GLU A 52 5.66 -1.59 -14.61
C GLU A 52 5.37 -2.89 -13.86
N GLN A 53 5.80 -4.03 -14.41
CA GLN A 53 5.73 -5.31 -13.68
C GLN A 53 6.60 -5.26 -12.42
N LEU A 54 7.80 -4.67 -12.49
CA LEU A 54 8.63 -4.46 -11.32
C LEU A 54 7.98 -3.50 -10.31
N ILE A 55 7.40 -2.39 -10.77
CA ILE A 55 6.68 -1.43 -9.92
C ILE A 55 5.51 -2.12 -9.20
N PHE A 56 4.70 -2.90 -9.91
CA PHE A 56 3.60 -3.66 -9.31
C PHE A 56 4.10 -4.60 -8.20
N GLU A 57 5.22 -5.27 -8.44
CA GLU A 57 5.82 -6.19 -7.47
C GLU A 57 6.36 -5.46 -6.24
N VAL A 58 6.91 -4.25 -6.40
CA VAL A 58 7.29 -3.38 -5.28
C VAL A 58 6.06 -2.94 -4.47
N VAL A 59 5.02 -2.44 -5.14
CA VAL A 59 3.77 -2.00 -4.49
C VAL A 59 3.15 -3.14 -3.71
N ARG A 60 3.01 -4.31 -4.35
CA ARG A 60 2.48 -5.52 -3.73
C ARG A 60 3.29 -5.90 -2.50
N ASP A 61 4.62 -5.95 -2.60
CA ASP A 61 5.46 -6.35 -1.48
C ASP A 61 5.32 -5.39 -0.28
N VAL A 62 5.20 -4.08 -0.53
CA VAL A 62 4.91 -3.07 0.51
C VAL A 62 3.55 -3.34 1.19
N CYS A 63 2.49 -3.58 0.42
CA CYS A 63 1.16 -3.90 0.98
C CYS A 63 1.20 -5.14 1.87
N TYR A 64 1.71 -6.26 1.34
CA TYR A 64 1.70 -7.54 2.03
C TYR A 64 2.56 -7.52 3.30
N THR A 65 3.69 -6.81 3.27
CA THR A 65 4.52 -6.57 4.47
C THR A 65 3.74 -5.78 5.53
N SER A 66 3.03 -4.72 5.11
CA SER A 66 2.20 -3.93 6.01
C SER A 66 1.06 -4.76 6.63
N TRP A 67 0.38 -5.59 5.84
CA TRP A 67 -0.71 -6.44 6.32
C TRP A 67 -0.20 -7.50 7.30
N ALA A 68 0.94 -8.13 7.01
CA ALA A 68 1.53 -9.14 7.88
C ALA A 68 1.82 -8.57 9.27
N ASN A 69 2.38 -7.37 9.36
CA ASN A 69 2.68 -6.70 10.63
C ASN A 69 1.41 -6.40 11.45
N LEU A 70 0.31 -6.04 10.79
CA LEU A 70 -0.97 -5.75 11.45
C LEU A 70 -1.69 -7.01 11.97
N LYS A 71 -1.60 -8.14 11.27
CA LYS A 71 -2.26 -9.40 11.70
C LYS A 71 -1.70 -9.95 13.02
N THR A 72 -0.43 -9.71 13.29
CA THR A 72 0.29 -10.33 14.41
C THR A 72 0.15 -9.58 15.73
N ASP A 73 -0.62 -8.49 15.77
CA ASP A 73 -0.59 -7.55 16.89
C ASP A 73 -1.85 -7.63 17.78
N PRO A 74 -1.79 -8.25 18.98
CA PRO A 74 -2.91 -8.34 19.91
C PRO A 74 -3.07 -7.02 20.67
N LYS A 75 -3.60 -6.00 19.98
CA LYS A 75 -3.89 -4.67 20.54
C LYS A 75 -5.38 -4.41 20.74
N PRO A 76 -5.75 -3.53 21.70
CA PRO A 76 -7.10 -3.00 21.82
C PRO A 76 -7.59 -2.34 20.52
N ALA A 77 -8.90 -2.37 20.29
CA ALA A 77 -9.52 -1.84 19.07
C ALA A 77 -9.15 -0.37 18.78
N ILE A 78 -9.14 0.46 19.82
CA ILE A 78 -8.77 1.88 19.75
C ILE A 78 -7.32 2.06 19.29
N GLU A 79 -6.39 1.26 19.81
CA GLU A 79 -4.98 1.34 19.42
C GLU A 79 -4.78 0.90 17.96
N LYS A 80 -5.48 -0.16 17.53
CA LYS A 80 -5.44 -0.62 16.13
C LYS A 80 -5.90 0.46 15.15
N ILE A 81 -6.95 1.20 15.48
CA ILE A 81 -7.43 2.32 14.65
C ILE A 81 -6.37 3.41 14.55
N LYS A 82 -5.80 3.82 15.68
CA LYS A 82 -4.77 4.87 15.72
C LYS A 82 -3.55 4.47 14.90
N GLU A 83 -3.06 3.24 15.05
CA GLU A 83 -1.91 2.75 14.30
C GLU A 83 -2.21 2.61 12.80
N GLY A 84 -3.41 2.15 12.45
CA GLY A 84 -3.86 2.13 11.06
C GLY A 84 -3.85 3.52 10.43
N LEU A 85 -4.34 4.54 11.15
CA LEU A 85 -4.34 5.93 10.68
C LEU A 85 -2.93 6.52 10.63
N ILE A 86 -2.07 6.27 11.61
CA ILE A 86 -0.66 6.71 11.59
C ILE A 86 0.07 6.07 10.40
N SER A 87 -0.17 4.79 10.15
CA SER A 87 0.37 4.07 8.98
C SER A 87 -0.16 4.67 7.67
N ALA A 88 -1.44 4.99 7.58
CA ALA A 88 -2.03 5.62 6.41
C ALA A 88 -1.47 7.03 6.16
N GLN A 89 -1.38 7.84 7.21
CA GLN A 89 -0.81 9.18 7.17
C GLN A 89 0.68 9.17 6.80
N SER A 90 1.47 8.20 7.27
CA SER A 90 2.89 8.13 6.92
C SER A 90 3.11 7.91 5.42
N ARG A 91 2.13 7.33 4.72
CA ARG A 91 2.16 7.17 3.26
C ARG A 91 1.87 8.44 2.47
N THR A 92 1.46 9.52 3.14
CA THR A 92 1.22 10.81 2.49
C THR A 92 2.43 11.75 2.54
N LYS A 93 3.53 11.33 3.18
CA LYS A 93 4.76 12.14 3.31
C LYS A 93 5.58 12.09 2.01
N GLU A 94 6.39 13.12 1.79
CA GLU A 94 7.24 13.28 0.59
C GLU A 94 8.23 12.11 0.38
N ASP A 95 8.68 11.47 1.46
CA ASP A 95 9.59 10.32 1.43
C ASP A 95 8.87 8.98 1.17
N SER A 96 7.53 8.98 1.13
CA SER A 96 6.75 7.78 0.81
C SER A 96 6.50 7.66 -0.69
N CYS A 97 6.95 6.53 -1.26
CA CYS A 97 6.78 6.24 -2.67
C CYS A 97 5.52 5.42 -3.00
N TYR A 98 4.82 4.88 -2.00
CA TYR A 98 3.75 3.91 -2.21
C TYR A 98 2.63 4.45 -3.12
N HIS A 99 2.00 5.56 -2.73
CA HIS A 99 0.87 6.12 -3.49
C HIS A 99 1.30 6.68 -4.84
N GLN A 100 2.54 7.18 -4.98
CA GLN A 100 3.08 7.58 -6.29
C GLN A 100 3.22 6.39 -7.25
N LEU A 101 3.77 5.27 -6.77
CA LEU A 101 3.90 4.03 -7.55
C LEU A 101 2.50 3.47 -7.91
N PHE A 102 1.59 3.44 -6.93
CA PHE A 102 0.22 2.96 -7.12
C PHE A 102 -0.55 3.79 -8.16
N LEU A 103 -0.52 5.12 -8.06
CA LEU A 103 -1.14 6.02 -9.04
C LEU A 103 -0.51 5.89 -10.44
N THR A 104 0.80 5.68 -10.51
CA THR A 104 1.50 5.40 -11.78
C THR A 104 0.97 4.12 -12.43
N LEU A 105 0.78 3.05 -11.64
CA LEU A 105 0.21 1.81 -12.13
C LEU A 105 -1.24 1.98 -12.58
N ILE A 106 -2.06 2.78 -11.87
CA ILE A 106 -3.46 3.05 -12.27
C ILE A 106 -3.50 3.65 -13.67
N VAL A 107 -2.72 4.71 -13.91
CA VAL A 107 -2.65 5.38 -15.22
C VAL A 107 -2.24 4.39 -16.31
N PHE A 108 -1.26 3.54 -16.03
CA PHE A 108 -0.79 2.54 -16.98
C PHE A 108 -1.82 1.41 -17.20
N GLY A 109 -2.55 1.02 -16.15
CA GLY A 109 -3.59 0.01 -16.18
C GLY A 109 -4.74 0.36 -17.13
N PHE A 110 -4.99 1.65 -17.40
CA PHE A 110 -6.00 2.05 -18.39
C PHE A 110 -5.68 1.60 -19.82
N GLN A 111 -4.40 1.30 -20.12
CA GLN A 111 -3.95 0.87 -21.45
C GLN A 111 -3.32 -0.53 -21.44
N ASN A 112 -3.21 -1.17 -20.27
CA ASN A 112 -2.56 -2.46 -20.12
C ASN A 112 -3.42 -3.41 -19.27
N GLU A 113 -4.10 -4.35 -19.94
CA GLU A 113 -5.01 -5.30 -19.29
C GLU A 113 -4.31 -6.23 -18.28
N MET A 114 -3.02 -6.55 -18.46
CA MET A 114 -2.28 -7.35 -17.47
C MET A 114 -2.14 -6.57 -16.16
N ILE A 115 -1.66 -5.32 -16.23
CA ILE A 115 -1.50 -4.47 -15.03
C ILE A 115 -2.86 -4.15 -14.40
N LYS A 116 -3.89 -3.89 -15.21
CA LYS A 116 -5.26 -3.67 -14.74
C LYS A 116 -5.78 -4.85 -13.92
N ASN A 117 -5.63 -6.08 -14.42
CA ASN A 117 -6.05 -7.28 -13.69
C ASN A 117 -5.25 -7.47 -12.39
N GLN A 118 -3.95 -7.19 -12.43
CA GLN A 118 -3.10 -7.23 -11.24
C GLN A 118 -3.52 -6.20 -10.18
N LEU A 119 -3.85 -4.97 -10.59
CA LEU A 119 -4.37 -3.92 -9.70
C LEU A 119 -5.75 -4.26 -9.16
N SER A 120 -6.64 -4.83 -9.98
CA SER A 120 -7.96 -5.29 -9.54
C SER A 120 -7.81 -6.30 -8.41
N GLN A 121 -6.92 -7.29 -8.57
CA GLN A 121 -6.67 -8.27 -7.52
C GLN A 121 -6.08 -7.63 -6.27
N LEU A 122 -5.12 -6.70 -6.42
CA LEU A 122 -4.53 -6.00 -5.27
C LEU A 122 -5.59 -5.22 -4.47
N LEU A 123 -6.49 -4.52 -5.17
CA LEU A 123 -7.60 -3.80 -4.54
C LEU A 123 -8.59 -4.74 -3.84
N ASP A 124 -8.91 -5.88 -4.45
CA ASP A 124 -9.75 -6.90 -3.82
C ASP A 124 -9.10 -7.46 -2.55
N ASP A 125 -7.79 -7.73 -2.59
CA ASP A 125 -7.01 -8.19 -1.44
C ASP A 125 -6.97 -7.12 -0.33
N GLU A 126 -6.75 -5.85 -0.66
CA GLU A 126 -6.78 -4.72 0.30
C GLU A 126 -8.14 -4.57 0.96
N ASN A 127 -9.20 -4.65 0.17
CA ASN A 127 -10.57 -4.51 0.67
C ASN A 127 -10.95 -5.68 1.57
N ALA A 128 -10.58 -6.91 1.21
CA ALA A 128 -10.79 -8.08 2.03
C ALA A 128 -9.98 -8.01 3.33
N PHE A 129 -8.72 -7.59 3.25
CA PHE A 129 -7.86 -7.42 4.41
C PHE A 129 -8.42 -6.39 5.39
N LEU A 130 -8.78 -5.19 4.92
CA LEU A 130 -9.31 -4.16 5.81
C LEU A 130 -10.68 -4.57 6.39
N THR A 131 -11.52 -5.25 5.61
CA THR A 131 -12.79 -5.81 6.10
C THR A 131 -12.56 -6.77 7.27
N ASP A 132 -11.58 -7.67 7.14
CA ASP A 132 -11.20 -8.61 8.21
C ASP A 132 -10.70 -7.86 9.46
N GLN A 133 -9.83 -6.85 9.28
CA GLN A 133 -9.36 -6.02 10.40
C GLN A 133 -10.51 -5.28 11.10
N LEU A 134 -11.44 -4.70 10.34
CA LEU A 134 -12.62 -4.04 10.90
C LEU A 134 -13.52 -5.01 11.65
N SER A 135 -13.67 -6.25 11.17
CA SER A 135 -14.45 -7.28 11.87
C SER A 135 -13.86 -7.68 13.23
N ASN A 136 -12.54 -7.52 13.38
CA ASN A 136 -11.84 -7.73 14.66
C ASN A 136 -11.94 -6.51 15.61
N ILE A 137 -12.35 -5.35 15.10
CA ILE A 137 -12.47 -4.08 15.86
C ILE A 137 -13.94 -3.80 16.22
N TRP A 138 -14.84 -4.03 15.26
CA TRP A 138 -16.27 -3.76 15.34
C TRP A 138 -17.06 -5.07 15.36
N SER A 139 -17.70 -5.37 16.49
CA SER A 139 -18.59 -6.54 16.65
C SER A 139 -19.81 -6.50 15.72
N CYS A 140 -20.25 -5.29 15.36
CA CYS A 140 -21.30 -5.02 14.39
C CYS A 140 -20.96 -3.74 13.62
N SER A 141 -21.65 -3.47 12.51
CA SER A 141 -21.42 -2.21 11.80
C SER A 141 -21.81 -1.01 12.66
N PRO A 142 -20.99 0.07 12.70
CA PRO A 142 -21.30 1.28 13.47
C PRO A 142 -22.49 2.07 12.90
N ILE A 143 -22.93 1.77 11.67
CA ILE A 143 -24.08 2.40 11.02
C ILE A 143 -24.96 1.30 10.43
N GLU A 144 -26.23 1.28 10.85
CA GLU A 144 -27.24 0.36 10.36
C GLU A 144 -27.38 0.46 8.83
N GLY A 145 -27.47 -0.69 8.16
CA GLY A 145 -27.57 -0.77 6.70
C GLY A 145 -26.23 -0.67 5.95
N VAL A 146 -25.11 -0.39 6.62
CA VAL A 146 -23.77 -0.39 6.00
C VAL A 146 -23.02 -1.66 6.39
N SER A 147 -22.57 -2.45 5.41
CA SER A 147 -21.82 -3.68 5.71
C SER A 147 -20.36 -3.38 6.09
N LEU A 148 -19.72 -4.24 6.89
CA LEU A 148 -18.28 -4.13 7.18
C LEU A 148 -17.43 -4.23 5.90
N LYS A 149 -17.88 -5.01 4.91
CA LYS A 149 -17.27 -5.06 3.58
C LYS A 149 -17.27 -3.68 2.90
N THR A 150 -18.42 -3.00 2.95
CA THR A 150 -18.55 -1.64 2.40
C THR A 150 -17.65 -0.66 3.16
N TRP A 151 -17.54 -0.79 4.48
CA TRP A 151 -16.61 0.03 5.26
C TRP A 151 -15.15 -0.17 4.86
N GLY A 152 -14.70 -1.41 4.64
CA GLY A 152 -13.36 -1.69 4.15
C GLY A 152 -13.07 -0.97 2.83
N ILE A 153 -14.00 -1.05 1.87
CA ILE A 153 -13.88 -0.37 0.58
C ILE A 153 -13.85 1.16 0.77
N LEU A 154 -14.79 1.72 1.54
CA LEU A 154 -14.90 3.17 1.74
C LEU A 154 -13.67 3.75 2.43
N LEU A 155 -13.10 3.05 3.42
CA LEU A 155 -11.93 3.52 4.14
C LEU A 155 -10.66 3.45 3.29
N ASN A 156 -10.47 2.38 2.49
CA ASN A 156 -9.38 2.34 1.52
C ASN A 156 -9.49 3.47 0.49
N ALA A 157 -10.67 3.66 -0.10
CA ALA A 157 -10.92 4.73 -1.06
C ALA A 157 -10.71 6.13 -0.46
N LEU A 158 -11.12 6.33 0.79
CA LEU A 158 -10.87 7.56 1.54
C LEU A 158 -9.36 7.80 1.69
N VAL A 159 -8.61 6.82 2.20
CA VAL A 159 -7.15 6.92 2.40
C VAL A 159 -6.43 7.24 1.09
N ASP A 160 -6.80 6.60 -0.01
CA ASP A 160 -6.21 6.88 -1.33
C ASP A 160 -6.53 8.29 -1.81
N GLY A 161 -7.78 8.75 -1.60
CA GLY A 161 -8.18 10.13 -1.92
C GLY A 161 -7.46 11.18 -1.07
N LEU A 162 -7.22 10.89 0.21
CA LEU A 162 -6.44 11.77 1.10
C LEU A 162 -4.97 11.81 0.69
N ALA A 163 -4.39 10.66 0.32
CA ALA A 163 -3.03 10.58 -0.19
C ALA A 163 -2.86 11.37 -1.50
N LEU A 164 -3.82 11.24 -2.44
CA LEU A 164 -3.83 12.02 -3.67
C LEU A 164 -3.82 13.54 -3.39
N GLN A 165 -4.68 14.00 -2.47
CA GLN A 165 -4.71 15.42 -2.10
C GLN A 165 -3.40 15.88 -1.48
N SER A 166 -2.83 15.09 -0.58
CA SER A 166 -1.53 15.39 0.05
C SER A 166 -0.37 15.45 -0.95
N LEU A 167 -0.40 14.64 -2.01
CA LEU A 167 0.65 14.60 -3.02
C LEU A 167 0.59 15.77 -4.02
N ILE A 168 -0.56 16.40 -4.20
CA ILE A 168 -0.80 17.38 -5.27
C ILE A 168 -1.08 18.78 -4.73
N SER A 169 -1.82 18.90 -3.63
CA SER A 169 -2.26 20.18 -3.10
C SER A 169 -1.31 20.67 -2.00
N SER A 170 -0.57 21.74 -2.28
CA SER A 170 0.32 22.38 -1.30
C SER A 170 -0.39 22.94 -0.06
N ASN A 171 -1.71 23.17 -0.17
CA ASN A 171 -2.52 23.74 0.92
C ASN A 171 -3.24 22.65 1.74
N PHE A 172 -3.07 21.37 1.40
CA PHE A 172 -3.72 20.27 2.10
C PHE A 172 -2.95 19.90 3.37
N SER A 173 -3.62 19.97 4.52
CA SER A 173 -3.05 19.59 5.81
C SER A 173 -3.36 18.12 6.12
N SER A 174 -2.45 17.21 5.75
CA SER A 174 -2.61 15.78 6.07
C SER A 174 -2.71 15.54 7.57
N GLU A 175 -1.93 16.25 8.39
CA GLU A 175 -1.97 16.10 9.85
C GLU A 175 -3.33 16.44 10.46
N GLU A 176 -3.91 17.57 10.07
CA GLU A 176 -5.21 18.00 10.56
C GLU A 176 -6.31 17.00 10.14
N VAL A 177 -6.34 16.61 8.87
CA VAL A 177 -7.39 15.73 8.34
C VAL A 177 -7.33 14.34 8.97
N TYR A 178 -6.14 13.75 9.13
CA TYR A 178 -6.01 12.44 9.77
C TYR A 178 -6.36 12.49 11.27
N LYS A 179 -6.07 13.60 11.96
CA LYS A 179 -6.50 13.81 13.34
C LYS A 179 -8.02 13.88 13.48
N GLU A 180 -8.70 14.55 12.56
CA GLU A 180 -10.17 14.59 12.56
C GLU A 180 -10.79 13.24 12.18
N LEU A 181 -10.18 12.53 11.22
CA LEU A 181 -10.58 11.19 10.85
C LEU A 181 -10.45 10.21 12.03
N GLU A 182 -9.40 10.33 12.85
CA GLU A 182 -9.26 9.57 14.10
C GLU A 182 -10.48 9.80 15.01
N VAL A 183 -10.87 11.05 15.25
CA VAL A 183 -12.04 11.36 16.08
C VAL A 183 -13.31 10.72 15.53
N ILE A 184 -13.51 10.73 14.22
CA ILE A 184 -14.67 10.10 13.56
C ILE A 184 -14.66 8.58 13.82
N LEU A 185 -13.54 7.90 13.54
CA LEU A 185 -13.44 6.45 13.67
C LEU A 185 -13.54 5.99 15.13
N LEU A 186 -13.01 6.75 16.08
CA LEU A 186 -13.15 6.45 17.50
C LEU A 186 -14.62 6.54 17.95
N LYS A 187 -15.35 7.60 17.54
CA LYS A 187 -16.79 7.72 17.84
C LYS A 187 -17.63 6.60 17.22
N LEU A 188 -17.29 6.16 16.01
CA LEU A 188 -17.94 5.00 15.39
C LEU A 188 -17.67 3.72 16.18
N THR A 189 -16.44 3.53 16.65
CA THR A 189 -16.03 2.36 17.44
C THR A 189 -16.70 2.31 18.81
N GLU A 190 -16.87 3.45 19.48
CA GLU A 190 -17.60 3.51 20.75
C GLU A 190 -19.06 3.06 20.60
N LYS A 191 -19.70 3.30 19.44
CA LYS A 191 -21.07 2.85 19.19
C LYS A 191 -21.18 1.33 19.08
N THR A 192 -20.15 0.66 18.57
CA THR A 192 -20.15 -0.79 18.39
C THR A 192 -19.82 -1.55 19.68
N GLN A 193 -19.26 -0.87 20.69
CA GLN A 193 -18.91 -1.47 21.98
C GLN A 193 -20.00 -1.32 23.06
N LYS A 194 -21.06 -0.54 22.80
CA LYS A 194 -22.16 -0.27 23.75
C LYS A 194 -23.33 -1.26 23.65
N HIS A 195 -23.20 -2.29 22.83
CA HIS A 195 -24.16 -3.37 22.63
C HIS A 195 -23.46 -4.72 22.79
#